data_AF-A0A967SF91-F1
#
_entry.id   AF-A0A967SF91-F1
#
_cell.length_a   1.000
_cell.length_b   1.000
_cell.length_c   1.000
_cell.angle_alpha   90.00
_cell.angle_beta   90.00
_cell.angle_gamma   90.00
#
_symmetry.space_group_name_H-M   'P 1'
#
loop_
_entity.id
_entity.type
_entity.pdbx_description
1 polymer ?
#
loop_
_entity_poly.entity_id
_entity_poly.type
_entity_poly.pdbx_seq_one_letter_code
_entity_poly.pdbx_strand_id
1 'polypeptide(L)'
;GWESWYIHLNNDTPGTDDGRAGNGEIFGPGIEEGAFVRAGQVIGYVGDSGNAEGTHPHTHFELYQWGELVDPGPFLVDAFERGRIVAELLRLQS
;
A
#
# COMPACT_ATOMS: atom_id res chain seq x y z
N GLY A 1 -11.10 -4.30 15.40
CA GLY A 1 -11.58 -4.52 14.02
C GLY A 1 -10.47 -5.12 13.20
N TRP A 2 -10.47 -4.91 11.89
CA TRP A 2 -9.30 -5.15 11.03
C TRP A 2 -8.53 -3.84 10.85
N GLU A 3 -7.20 -3.93 10.88
CA GLU A 3 -6.29 -2.81 10.61
C GLU A 3 -5.18 -3.29 9.70
N SER A 4 -4.77 -2.45 8.75
CA SER A 4 -3.68 -2.74 7.81
C SER A 4 -2.67 -1.62 7.85
N TRP A 5 -1.39 -1.96 7.97
CA TRP A 5 -0.31 -0.99 8.06
C TRP A 5 0.58 -1.13 6.82
N TYR A 6 0.98 0.01 6.26
CA TYR A 6 1.86 0.10 5.10
C TYR A 6 3.05 0.96 5.51
N ILE A 7 4.25 0.38 5.44
CA ILE A 7 5.49 0.98 5.95
C ILE A 7 6.52 0.99 4.83
N HIS A 8 7.53 1.87 4.95
CA HIS A 8 8.52 2.20 3.92
C HIS A 8 7.88 2.86 2.69
N LEU A 9 7.11 3.92 2.95
CA LEU A 9 6.59 4.77 1.88
C LEU A 9 7.71 5.62 1.27
N ASN A 10 7.52 6.11 0.05
CA ASN A 10 8.40 7.10 -0.55
C ASN A 10 8.50 8.33 0.36
N ASN A 11 9.71 8.80 0.63
CA ASN A 11 9.97 10.09 1.27
C ASN A 11 10.96 10.94 0.46
N ASP A 12 11.21 10.61 -0.81
CA ASP A 12 12.19 11.29 -1.66
C ASP A 12 11.56 12.12 -2.77
N THR A 13 12.29 13.16 -3.18
CA THR A 13 11.96 13.87 -4.42
C THR A 13 12.32 13.04 -5.66
N PRO A 14 11.69 13.30 -6.84
CA PRO A 14 11.94 12.49 -8.02
C PRO A 14 13.41 12.40 -8.42
N GLY A 15 13.96 11.18 -8.40
CA GLY A 15 15.34 10.89 -8.79
C GLY A 15 16.38 11.12 -7.69
N THR A 16 15.95 11.27 -6.43
CA THR A 16 16.84 11.44 -5.28
C THR A 16 16.62 10.34 -4.23
N ASP A 17 17.44 10.41 -3.19
CA ASP A 17 17.39 9.64 -1.94
C ASP A 17 17.75 10.66 -0.85
N ASP A 18 16.79 11.52 -0.51
CA ASP A 18 17.03 12.76 0.23
C ASP A 18 16.05 13.03 1.39
N GLY A 19 14.99 12.24 1.51
CA GLY A 19 14.00 12.36 2.57
C GLY A 19 13.21 13.67 2.56
N ARG A 20 13.12 14.36 1.41
CA ARG A 20 12.49 15.70 1.29
C ARG A 20 11.18 15.73 0.51
N ALA A 21 10.55 14.59 0.27
CA ALA A 21 9.24 14.52 -0.38
C ALA A 21 8.18 15.37 0.34
N GLY A 22 7.30 15.98 -0.46
CA GLY A 22 6.03 16.49 0.04
C GLY A 22 4.95 15.41 0.04
N ASN A 23 3.77 15.74 0.57
CA ASN A 23 2.66 14.79 0.65
C ASN A 23 2.24 14.22 -0.72
N GLY A 24 2.41 14.98 -1.82
CA GLY A 24 2.04 14.52 -3.16
C GLY A 24 2.96 13.45 -3.73
N GLU A 25 4.19 13.37 -3.22
CA GLU A 25 5.17 12.35 -3.57
C GLU A 25 5.09 11.12 -2.65
N ILE A 26 4.55 11.28 -1.43
CA ILE A 26 4.38 10.21 -0.43
C ILE A 26 3.04 9.48 -0.63
N PHE A 27 1.95 10.25 -0.70
CA PHE A 27 0.58 9.77 -0.62
C PHE A 27 -0.17 9.88 -1.96
N GLY A 28 -1.12 8.98 -2.16
CA GLY A 28 -2.01 9.05 -3.31
C GLY A 28 -2.94 10.28 -3.28
N PRO A 29 -3.53 10.67 -4.42
CA PRO A 29 -4.46 11.80 -4.47
C PRO A 29 -5.64 11.64 -3.48
N GLY A 30 -5.89 12.67 -2.68
CA GLY A 30 -7.00 12.70 -1.72
C GLY A 30 -6.80 11.83 -0.47
N ILE A 31 -5.57 11.35 -0.23
CA ILE A 31 -5.21 10.60 0.96
C ILE A 31 -4.71 11.57 2.02
N GLU A 32 -5.39 11.55 3.15
CA GLU A 32 -5.09 12.30 4.36
C GLU A 32 -5.66 11.52 5.56
N GLU A 33 -5.32 11.94 6.77
CA GLU A 33 -5.86 11.32 7.98
C GLU A 33 -7.41 11.37 7.99
N GLY A 34 -8.03 10.22 8.21
CA GLY A 34 -9.50 10.08 8.21
C GLY A 34 -10.13 9.88 6.83
N ALA A 35 -9.34 9.88 5.74
CA ALA A 35 -9.85 9.60 4.41
C ALA A 35 -10.45 8.18 4.31
N PHE A 36 -11.62 8.07 3.68
CA PHE A 36 -12.19 6.78 3.30
C PHE A 36 -11.54 6.30 2.00
N VAL A 37 -11.13 5.04 1.98
CA VAL A 37 -10.53 4.41 0.79
C VAL A 37 -11.35 3.22 0.34
N ARG A 38 -11.20 2.85 -0.94
CA ARG A 38 -11.79 1.63 -1.51
C ARG A 38 -10.70 0.69 -2.02
N ALA A 39 -11.02 -0.60 -2.09
CA ALA A 39 -10.11 -1.60 -2.67
C ALA A 39 -9.67 -1.18 -4.08
N GLY A 40 -8.36 -1.26 -4.34
CA GLY A 40 -7.72 -0.85 -5.60
C GLY A 40 -7.42 0.64 -5.72
N GLN A 41 -7.77 1.47 -4.75
CA GLN A 41 -7.33 2.86 -4.70
C GLN A 41 -5.84 2.95 -4.36
N VAL A 42 -5.10 3.79 -5.08
CA VAL A 42 -3.71 4.14 -4.73
C VAL A 42 -3.74 4.99 -3.46
N ILE A 43 -3.07 4.53 -2.41
CA ILE A 43 -3.01 5.22 -1.12
C ILE A 43 -1.65 5.88 -0.85
N GLY A 44 -0.60 5.43 -1.52
CA GLY A 44 0.76 5.96 -1.38
C GLY A 44 1.72 5.25 -2.33
N TYR A 45 2.98 5.63 -2.24
CA TYR A 45 4.03 5.15 -3.14
C TYR A 45 5.12 4.40 -2.37
N VAL A 46 5.70 3.39 -3.00
CA VAL A 46 6.79 2.56 -2.43
C VAL A 46 8.06 3.40 -2.29
N GLY A 47 8.75 3.24 -1.18
CA GLY A 47 10.08 3.80 -0.95
C GLY A 47 10.90 2.90 -0.03
N ASP A 48 11.84 3.50 0.67
CA ASP A 48 12.69 2.85 1.67
C ASP A 48 12.79 3.68 2.96
N SER A 49 11.88 4.62 3.19
CA SER A 49 11.87 5.47 4.40
C SER A 49 11.96 4.69 5.73
N GLY A 50 12.46 5.36 6.76
CA GLY A 50 12.51 4.82 8.11
C GLY A 50 13.66 3.82 8.29
N ASN A 51 13.39 2.63 8.83
CA ASN A 51 14.43 1.62 9.06
C ASN A 51 14.79 0.78 7.81
N ALA A 52 14.21 1.08 6.64
CA ALA A 52 14.63 0.49 5.37
C ALA A 52 15.63 1.38 4.59
N GLU A 53 15.99 2.55 5.12
CA GLU A 53 16.77 3.57 4.40
C GLU A 53 18.08 2.99 3.83
N GLY A 54 18.32 3.21 2.54
CA GLY A 54 19.49 2.72 1.83
C GLY A 54 19.42 1.24 1.43
N THR A 55 18.25 0.61 1.56
CA THR A 55 17.99 -0.73 1.02
C THR A 55 17.25 -0.66 -0.33
N HIS A 56 16.79 -1.80 -0.87
CA HIS A 56 15.97 -1.75 -2.07
C HIS A 56 14.54 -1.32 -1.69
N PRO A 57 13.92 -0.36 -2.40
CA PRO A 57 12.56 0.07 -2.11
C PRO A 57 11.56 -1.09 -2.11
N HIS A 58 10.75 -1.16 -1.05
CA HIS A 58 9.74 -2.20 -0.87
C HIS A 58 8.68 -1.70 0.10
N THR A 59 7.53 -2.38 0.16
CA THR A 59 6.51 -2.11 1.18
C THR A 59 6.56 -3.20 2.23
N HIS A 60 6.69 -2.80 3.50
CA HIS A 60 6.40 -3.69 4.62
C HIS A 60 4.90 -3.57 4.93
N PHE A 61 4.21 -4.69 4.87
CA PHE A 61 2.75 -4.75 5.04
C PHE A 61 2.41 -5.60 6.26
N GLU A 62 1.59 -5.05 7.14
CA GLU A 62 1.10 -5.74 8.33
C GLU A 62 -0.43 -5.76 8.34
N LEU A 63 -0.97 -6.83 8.93
CA LEU A 63 -2.39 -7.00 9.13
C LEU A 63 -2.66 -7.35 10.58
N TYR A 64 -3.61 -6.66 11.18
CA TYR A 64 -4.03 -6.85 12.56
C TYR A 64 -5.50 -7.22 12.63
N GLN A 65 -5.83 -8.17 13.50
CA GLN A 65 -7.19 -8.53 13.84
C GLN A 65 -7.40 -8.34 15.35
N TRP A 66 -8.26 -7.39 15.72
CA TRP A 66 -8.53 -7.05 17.13
C TRP A 66 -7.26 -6.64 17.91
N GLY A 67 -6.33 -5.96 17.25
CA GLY A 67 -5.07 -5.50 17.84
C GLY A 67 -3.95 -6.54 17.82
N GLU A 68 -4.22 -7.77 17.40
CA GLU A 68 -3.21 -8.83 17.29
C GLU A 68 -2.67 -8.93 15.87
N LEU A 69 -1.35 -8.99 15.72
CA LEU A 69 -0.68 -9.18 14.43
C LEU A 69 -0.99 -10.58 13.89
N VAL A 70 -1.41 -10.67 12.63
CA VAL A 70 -1.70 -11.94 11.95
C VAL A 70 -0.90 -12.07 10.66
N ASP A 71 -0.70 -13.30 10.19
CA ASP A 71 -0.08 -13.55 8.89
C ASP A 71 -0.96 -13.00 7.75
N PRO A 72 -0.48 -12.01 6.96
CA PRO A 72 -1.26 -11.44 5.87
C PRO A 72 -1.35 -12.35 4.65
N GLY A 73 -0.48 -13.36 4.52
CA GLY A 73 -0.32 -14.18 3.30
C GLY A 73 -1.63 -14.77 2.76
N PRO A 74 -2.42 -15.49 3.58
CA PRO A 74 -3.70 -16.04 3.14
C PRO A 74 -4.70 -14.99 2.64
N PHE A 75 -4.75 -13.82 3.27
CA PHE A 75 -5.67 -12.74 2.91
C PHE A 75 -5.26 -12.04 1.61
N LEU A 76 -3.95 -11.89 1.37
CA LEU A 76 -3.43 -11.33 0.12
C LEU A 76 -3.68 -12.26 -1.07
N VAL A 77 -3.49 -13.56 -0.90
CA VAL A 77 -3.80 -14.56 -1.93
C VAL A 77 -5.28 -14.51 -2.30
N ASP A 78 -6.16 -14.50 -1.28
CA ASP A 78 -7.60 -14.42 -1.48
C ASP A 78 -8.03 -13.09 -2.14
N ALA A 79 -7.42 -11.97 -1.76
CA ALA A 79 -7.65 -10.67 -2.42
C ALA A 79 -7.19 -10.67 -3.88
N PHE A 80 -6.03 -11.26 -4.18
CA PHE A 80 -5.51 -11.38 -5.54
C PHE A 80 -6.43 -12.21 -6.43
N GLU A 81 -6.88 -13.37 -5.96
CA GLU A 81 -7.79 -14.24 -6.71
C GLU A 81 -9.13 -13.55 -7.00
N ARG A 82 -9.71 -12.84 -6.02
CA ARG A 82 -10.90 -12.02 -6.25
C ARG A 82 -10.68 -10.98 -7.35
N GLY A 83 -9.57 -10.25 -7.29
CA GLY A 83 -9.22 -9.25 -8.30
C GLY A 83 -9.08 -9.85 -9.70
N ARG A 84 -8.42 -11.01 -9.79
CA ARG A 84 -8.22 -11.75 -11.04
C ARG A 84 -9.55 -12.19 -11.67
N ILE A 85 -10.45 -12.76 -10.86
CA ILE A 85 -11.78 -13.20 -11.32
C ILE A 85 -12.60 -12.01 -11.84
N VAL A 86 -12.63 -10.90 -11.10
CA VAL A 86 -13.36 -9.69 -11.53
C VAL A 86 -12.82 -9.15 -12.84
N ALA A 87 -11.50 -9.08 -13.00
CA ALA A 87 -10.87 -8.62 -14.23
C ALA A 87 -11.19 -9.52 -15.44
N GLU A 88 -11.24 -10.83 -15.24
CA GLU A 88 -11.61 -11.80 -16.28
C GLU A 88 -13.09 -11.67 -16.69
N LEU A 89 -14.00 -11.56 -15.72
CA LEU A 89 -15.42 -11.36 -15.99
C LEU A 89 -15.69 -10.08 -16.78
N LEU A 90 -15.01 -8.98 -16.43
CA LEU A 90 -15.14 -7.71 -17.15
C LEU A 90 -14.67 -7.82 -18.61
N ARG A 91 -13.64 -8.63 -18.89
CA ARG A 91 -13.13 -8.85 -20.26
C ARG A 91 -14.06 -9.71 -21.11
N LEU A 92 -14.89 -10.56 -20.51
CA LEU A 92 -15.84 -11.43 -21.22
C LEU A 92 -17.18 -10.74 -21.53
N GLN A 93 -17.43 -9.58 -20.90
CA GLN A 93 -18.66 -8.79 -21.09
C GLN A 93 -18.46 -7.60 -22.05
N SER A 94 -17.24 -7.39 -22.56
CA SER A 94 -16.87 -6.37 -23.55
C SER A 94 -16.70 -6.97 -24.94
#